data_AF-A0A5D4GXU8-F1
#
_entry.id   AF-A0A5D4GXU8-F1
#
_cell.length_a   1.000
_cell.length_b   1.000
_cell.length_c   1.000
_cell.angle_alpha   90.00
_cell.angle_beta   90.00
_cell.angle_gamma   90.00
#
_symmetry.space_group_name_H-M   'P 1'
#
loop_
_entity.id
_entity.type
_entity.pdbx_description
1 polymer ?
#
loop_
_entity_poly.entity_id
_entity_poly.type
_entity_poly.pdbx_seq_one_letter_code
_entity_poly.pdbx_strand_id
1 'polypeptide(L)'
;MFSGAQISLYPMTDDFVGVIMSALSALDPYRARLRIETDDVSTLLVGPPEILFPAMRDLFAAGARSGVHCTLSAAISRGCPGEPDDAICRSEHFSGPMPPMIERQQAAHAAVAKAPLTDVFSVAQFSLYVMGQGNHMDEIYGCIDFLKNSGTFEKSKHFCTKLNGDAGALFAVLEQAFCRFGPPEGHVTIDLTVSANSPSAR
;
A
#
# COMPACT_ATOMS: atom_id res chain seq x y z
N MET A 1 -0.30 -17.24 -3.81
CA MET A 1 -0.65 -16.05 -4.60
C MET A 1 0.56 -15.18 -4.88
N PHE A 2 0.91 -14.97 -6.15
CA PHE A 2 1.88 -13.94 -6.53
C PHE A 2 1.38 -12.54 -6.12
N SER A 3 2.24 -11.74 -5.48
CA SER A 3 1.92 -10.37 -5.06
C SER A 3 3.14 -9.45 -5.19
N GLY A 4 2.89 -8.22 -5.58
CA GLY A 4 3.94 -7.23 -5.74
C GLY A 4 3.43 -5.82 -6.00
N ALA A 5 4.37 -4.90 -6.10
CA ALA A 5 4.13 -3.51 -6.44
C ALA A 5 5.19 -3.00 -7.42
N GLN A 6 4.76 -2.24 -8.42
CA GLN A 6 5.63 -1.34 -9.17
C GLN A 6 5.55 0.03 -8.52
N ILE A 7 6.66 0.54 -8.01
CA ILE A 7 6.71 1.81 -7.28
C ILE A 7 7.63 2.83 -7.96
N SER A 8 7.23 4.09 -7.94
CA SER A 8 8.06 5.21 -8.39
C SER A 8 8.02 6.32 -7.34
N LEU A 9 9.20 6.78 -6.92
CA LEU A 9 9.36 7.90 -5.99
C LEU A 9 9.75 9.16 -6.79
N TYR A 10 9.04 10.25 -6.59
CA TYR A 10 9.26 11.53 -7.25
C TYR A 10 9.56 12.62 -6.20
N PRO A 11 10.83 12.89 -5.91
CA PRO A 11 11.23 14.07 -5.16
C PRO A 11 11.22 15.31 -6.07
N MET A 12 10.49 16.36 -5.68
CA MET A 12 10.42 17.63 -6.41
C MET A 12 11.61 18.53 -6.05
N THR A 13 12.82 18.11 -6.42
CA THR A 13 14.08 18.82 -6.16
C THR A 13 15.13 18.53 -7.24
N ASP A 14 16.10 19.42 -7.41
CA ASP A 14 17.23 19.22 -8.34
C ASP A 14 18.11 18.02 -7.92
N ASP A 15 18.18 17.73 -6.62
CA ASP A 15 18.88 16.55 -6.06
C ASP A 15 17.99 15.29 -6.00
N PHE A 16 17.10 15.11 -6.98
CA PHE A 16 16.18 13.97 -6.97
C PHE A 16 16.92 12.63 -6.95
N VAL A 17 18.09 12.57 -7.61
CA VAL A 17 18.94 11.36 -7.62
C VAL A 17 19.42 11.02 -6.21
N GLY A 18 19.96 12.00 -5.46
CA GLY A 18 20.44 11.78 -4.09
C GLY A 18 19.33 11.30 -3.16
N VAL A 19 18.14 11.91 -3.28
CA VAL A 19 16.96 11.53 -2.47
C VAL A 19 16.49 10.12 -2.82
N ILE A 20 16.37 9.77 -4.10
CA ILE A 20 15.93 8.41 -4.53
C ILE A 20 16.92 7.35 -4.05
N MET A 21 18.22 7.55 -4.26
CA MET A 21 19.25 6.57 -3.87
C MET A 21 19.30 6.38 -2.35
N SER A 22 19.16 7.46 -1.59
CA SER A 22 19.04 7.39 -0.12
C SER A 22 17.78 6.62 0.30
N ALA A 23 16.63 6.93 -0.29
CA ALA A 23 15.36 6.27 0.02
C ALA A 23 15.36 4.77 -0.32
N LEU A 24 16.01 4.36 -1.41
CA LEU A 24 16.16 2.95 -1.80
C LEU A 24 16.93 2.14 -0.74
N SER A 25 17.85 2.76 0.00
CA SER A 25 18.58 2.08 1.08
C SER A 25 17.65 1.65 2.23
N ALA A 26 16.47 2.27 2.37
CA ALA A 26 15.46 1.84 3.34
C ALA A 26 14.88 0.45 3.02
N LEU A 27 15.12 -0.08 1.81
CA LEU A 27 14.72 -1.42 1.42
C LEU A 27 15.70 -2.51 1.87
N ASP A 28 16.91 -2.14 2.31
CA ASP A 28 17.96 -3.12 2.65
C ASP A 28 17.54 -4.15 3.71
N PRO A 29 16.80 -3.78 4.79
CA PRO A 29 16.29 -4.75 5.78
C PRO A 29 15.33 -5.80 5.19
N TYR A 30 14.77 -5.54 4.01
CA TYR A 30 13.73 -6.35 3.37
C TYR A 30 14.27 -7.28 2.27
N ARG A 31 15.54 -7.10 1.82
CA ARG A 31 16.14 -7.83 0.69
C ARG A 31 16.11 -9.35 0.80
N ALA A 32 16.13 -9.89 2.02
CA ALA A 32 16.06 -11.33 2.23
C ALA A 32 14.64 -11.91 2.01
N ARG A 33 13.62 -11.05 1.98
CA ARG A 33 12.19 -11.43 1.92
C ARG A 33 11.46 -10.84 0.72
N LEU A 34 12.09 -9.94 -0.02
CA LEU A 34 11.56 -9.31 -1.23
C LEU A 34 12.52 -9.53 -2.40
N ARG A 35 11.97 -9.83 -3.58
CA ARG A 35 12.68 -9.62 -4.83
C ARG A 35 12.52 -8.15 -5.21
N ILE A 36 13.63 -7.48 -5.46
CA ILE A 36 13.70 -6.04 -5.71
C ILE A 36 14.49 -5.80 -6.99
N GLU A 37 13.86 -5.17 -7.98
CA GLU A 37 14.46 -4.88 -9.29
C GLU A 37 14.13 -3.44 -9.66
N THR A 38 15.12 -2.65 -10.08
CA THR A 38 14.94 -1.24 -10.44
C THR A 38 15.29 -1.03 -11.90
N ASP A 39 14.43 -0.33 -12.62
CA ASP A 39 14.65 0.13 -13.99
C ASP A 39 14.58 1.67 -14.06
N ASP A 40 14.54 2.23 -15.27
CA ASP A 40 14.50 3.67 -15.52
C ASP A 40 13.14 4.32 -15.24
N VAL A 41 12.10 3.53 -14.94
CA VAL A 41 10.74 4.00 -14.67
C VAL A 41 10.34 3.77 -13.21
N SER A 42 10.69 2.61 -12.65
CA SER A 42 10.16 2.13 -11.38
C SER A 42 11.09 1.16 -10.65
N THR A 43 10.71 0.81 -9.43
CA THR A 43 11.26 -0.31 -8.67
C THR A 43 10.15 -1.33 -8.44
N LEU A 44 10.39 -2.56 -8.89
CA LEU A 44 9.56 -3.72 -8.62
C LEU A 44 9.88 -4.27 -7.24
N LEU A 45 8.83 -4.50 -6.45
CA LEU A 45 8.89 -5.24 -5.19
C LEU A 45 7.96 -6.46 -5.29
N VAL A 46 8.49 -7.66 -5.09
CA VAL A 46 7.71 -8.91 -5.08
C VAL A 46 7.93 -9.64 -3.77
N GLY A 47 6.85 -10.03 -3.10
CA GLY A 47 6.87 -10.70 -1.82
C GLY A 47 5.55 -10.59 -1.07
N PRO A 48 5.51 -10.99 0.21
CA PRO A 48 4.26 -11.11 0.94
C PRO A 48 3.76 -9.72 1.39
N PRO A 49 2.44 -9.44 1.38
CA PRO A 49 1.89 -8.10 1.67
C PRO A 49 2.32 -7.51 3.01
N GLU A 50 2.43 -8.32 4.06
CA GLU A 50 2.87 -7.92 5.40
C GLU A 50 4.34 -7.48 5.46
N ILE A 51 5.08 -7.62 4.35
CA ILE A 51 6.45 -7.10 4.17
C ILE A 51 6.49 -6.04 3.08
N LEU A 52 5.72 -6.23 2.01
CA LEU A 52 5.61 -5.30 0.89
C LEU A 52 5.17 -3.91 1.34
N PHE A 53 4.08 -3.80 2.11
CA PHE A 53 3.56 -2.51 2.55
C PHE A 53 4.49 -1.77 3.54
N PRO A 54 5.08 -2.44 4.55
CA PRO A 54 6.14 -1.83 5.37
C PRO A 54 7.36 -1.35 4.57
N ALA A 55 7.81 -2.12 3.56
CA ALA A 55 8.92 -1.70 2.71
C ALA A 55 8.60 -0.45 1.88
N MET A 56 7.39 -0.39 1.27
CA MET A 56 6.92 0.79 0.55
C MET A 56 6.79 2.01 1.49
N ARG A 57 6.27 1.81 2.71
CA ARG A 57 6.17 2.84 3.75
C ARG A 57 7.56 3.40 4.09
N ASP A 58 8.52 2.53 4.37
CA ASP A 58 9.84 2.95 4.84
C ASP A 58 10.63 3.66 3.74
N LEU A 59 10.54 3.20 2.49
CA LEU A 59 11.08 3.90 1.34
C LEU A 59 10.48 5.30 1.19
N PHE A 60 9.14 5.41 1.23
CA PHE A 60 8.47 6.70 1.12
C PHE A 60 8.80 7.63 2.29
N ALA A 61 8.79 7.10 3.52
CA ALA A 61 9.13 7.86 4.72
C ALA A 61 10.58 8.34 4.69
N ALA A 62 11.53 7.52 4.22
CA ALA A 62 12.92 7.93 4.03
C ALA A 62 13.04 9.11 3.04
N GLY A 63 12.34 9.03 1.90
CA GLY A 63 12.27 10.14 0.95
C GLY A 63 11.66 11.40 1.55
N ALA A 64 10.56 11.27 2.31
CA ALA A 64 9.88 12.40 2.94
C ALA A 64 10.70 13.06 4.07
N ARG A 65 11.52 12.29 4.81
CA ARG A 65 12.39 12.81 5.88
C ARG A 65 13.51 13.73 5.39
N SER A 66 13.77 13.76 4.09
CA SER A 66 14.65 14.77 3.49
C SER A 66 14.11 16.20 3.61
N GLY A 67 12.82 16.36 3.93
CA GLY A 67 12.12 17.64 3.95
C GLY A 67 11.66 18.12 2.55
N VAL A 68 12.05 17.43 1.49
CA VAL A 68 11.62 17.70 0.12
C VAL A 68 10.18 17.23 -0.09
N HIS A 69 9.43 17.94 -0.93
CA HIS A 69 8.14 17.45 -1.44
C HIS A 69 8.38 16.15 -2.21
N CYS A 70 7.89 15.04 -1.67
CA CYS A 70 8.04 13.72 -2.26
C CYS A 70 6.66 13.11 -2.51
N THR A 71 6.48 12.54 -3.69
CA THR A 71 5.34 11.68 -3.99
C THR A 71 5.80 10.25 -4.30
N LEU A 72 5.04 9.25 -3.87
CA LEU A 72 5.19 7.87 -4.32
C LEU A 72 3.93 7.47 -5.08
N SER A 73 4.10 6.98 -6.30
CA SER A 73 3.05 6.33 -7.07
C SER A 73 3.31 4.83 -7.08
N ALA A 74 2.24 4.02 -6.99
CA ALA A 74 2.37 2.58 -7.03
C ALA A 74 1.17 1.89 -7.68
N ALA A 75 1.47 0.90 -8.51
CA ALA A 75 0.52 -0.12 -8.92
C ALA A 75 0.80 -1.39 -8.12
N ILE A 76 -0.13 -1.78 -7.25
CA ILE A 76 -0.01 -2.93 -6.34
C ILE A 76 -0.97 -4.01 -6.84
N SER A 77 -0.52 -5.26 -6.93
CA SER A 77 -1.34 -6.35 -7.44
C SER A 77 -1.08 -7.66 -6.70
N ARG A 78 -2.13 -8.47 -6.57
CA ARG A 78 -2.04 -9.89 -6.20
C ARG A 78 -2.96 -10.73 -7.07
N GLY A 79 -2.56 -11.97 -7.35
CA GLY A 79 -3.41 -12.95 -8.03
C GLY A 79 -3.64 -12.66 -9.50
N CYS A 80 -2.68 -12.01 -10.18
CA CYS A 80 -2.77 -11.73 -11.62
C CYS A 80 -2.92 -13.04 -12.43
N PRO A 81 -3.91 -13.14 -13.34
CA PRO A 81 -4.07 -14.33 -14.18
C PRO A 81 -2.85 -14.61 -15.05
N GLY A 82 -2.39 -15.86 -15.06
CA GLY A 82 -1.26 -16.30 -15.90
C GLY A 82 0.12 -16.17 -15.23
N GLU A 83 0.20 -15.61 -14.03
CA GLU A 83 1.42 -15.60 -13.24
C GLU A 83 1.37 -16.71 -12.19
N PRO A 84 2.32 -17.67 -12.21
CA PRO A 84 2.33 -18.74 -11.24
C PRO A 84 2.62 -18.19 -9.83
N ASP A 85 2.05 -18.86 -8.84
CA ASP A 85 2.36 -18.58 -7.45
C ASP A 85 3.85 -18.72 -7.15
N ASP A 86 4.40 -17.73 -6.45
CA ASP A 86 5.78 -17.73 -5.99
C ASP A 86 5.82 -17.96 -4.47
N ALA A 87 6.72 -18.83 -4.02
CA ALA A 87 6.91 -19.14 -2.60
C ALA A 87 7.30 -17.90 -1.79
N ILE A 88 7.99 -16.93 -2.40
CA ILE A 88 8.34 -15.67 -1.75
C ILE A 88 7.10 -14.86 -1.34
N CYS A 89 5.96 -15.05 -2.01
CA CYS A 89 4.72 -14.30 -1.79
C CYS A 89 3.75 -14.97 -0.80
N ARG A 90 4.14 -16.07 -0.14
CA ARG A 90 3.28 -16.75 0.85
C ARG A 90 2.94 -15.81 2.01
N SER A 91 1.64 -15.70 2.30
CA SER A 91 1.09 -14.87 3.37
C SER A 91 -0.03 -15.58 4.10
N GLU A 92 -0.09 -15.39 5.42
CA GLU A 92 -1.18 -15.91 6.25
C GLU A 92 -2.51 -15.18 5.99
N HIS A 93 -2.47 -13.96 5.43
CA HIS A 93 -3.68 -13.19 5.09
C HIS A 93 -4.61 -13.92 4.12
N PHE A 94 -4.07 -14.82 3.30
CA PHE A 94 -4.81 -15.56 2.27
C PHE A 94 -5.03 -17.03 2.64
N SER A 95 -4.66 -17.43 3.86
CA SER A 95 -4.77 -18.81 4.31
C SER A 95 -6.12 -19.06 4.99
N GLY A 96 -6.74 -20.20 4.67
CA GLY A 96 -7.97 -20.65 5.32
C GLY A 96 -9.25 -19.99 4.77
N PRO A 97 -10.41 -20.26 5.42
CA PRO A 97 -11.68 -19.72 4.97
C PRO A 97 -11.77 -18.22 5.23
N MET A 98 -12.39 -17.49 4.30
CA MET A 98 -12.62 -16.05 4.46
C MET A 98 -13.61 -15.79 5.60
N PRO A 99 -13.24 -15.00 6.63
CA PRO A 99 -14.15 -14.65 7.72
C PRO A 99 -15.30 -13.73 7.27
N PRO A 100 -16.38 -13.63 8.06
CA PRO A 100 -17.44 -12.65 7.84
C PRO A 100 -16.90 -11.21 7.75
N MET A 101 -17.58 -10.36 6.97
CA MET A 101 -17.16 -8.98 6.71
C MET A 101 -16.87 -8.18 7.99
N ILE A 102 -17.75 -8.29 8.99
CA ILE A 102 -17.60 -7.54 10.25
C ILE A 102 -16.33 -7.91 11.02
N GLU A 103 -15.96 -9.20 11.03
CA GLU A 103 -14.74 -9.68 11.68
C GLU A 103 -13.49 -9.20 10.94
N ARG A 104 -13.56 -9.18 9.60
CA ARG A 104 -12.48 -8.63 8.76
C ARG A 104 -12.27 -7.14 9.02
N GLN A 105 -13.33 -6.37 9.12
CA GLN A 105 -13.27 -4.94 9.46
C GLN A 105 -12.68 -4.71 10.86
N GLN A 106 -13.13 -5.46 11.87
CA GLN A 106 -12.58 -5.37 13.23
C GLN A 106 -11.09 -5.70 13.29
N ALA A 107 -10.67 -6.77 12.62
CA ALA A 107 -9.26 -7.14 12.51
C ALA A 107 -8.45 -6.06 11.77
N ALA A 108 -9.00 -5.46 10.72
CA ALA A 108 -8.38 -4.37 9.99
C ALA A 108 -8.15 -3.14 10.89
N HIS A 109 -9.18 -2.71 11.63
CA HIS A 109 -9.06 -1.60 12.59
C HIS A 109 -8.02 -1.89 13.67
N ALA A 110 -8.00 -3.11 14.22
CA ALA A 110 -7.03 -3.50 15.23
C ALA A 110 -5.58 -3.50 14.69
N ALA A 111 -5.37 -3.88 13.42
CA ALA A 111 -4.07 -3.81 12.78
C ALA A 111 -3.61 -2.36 12.56
N VAL A 112 -4.50 -1.49 12.07
CA VAL A 112 -4.21 -0.05 11.88
C VAL A 112 -3.86 0.63 13.20
N ALA A 113 -4.59 0.32 14.29
CA ALA A 113 -4.30 0.86 15.61
C ALA A 113 -2.93 0.45 16.19
N LYS A 114 -2.34 -0.64 15.67
CA LYS A 114 -1.00 -1.14 16.05
C LYS A 114 0.09 -0.71 15.09
N ALA A 115 -0.24 0.06 14.05
CA ALA A 115 0.74 0.51 13.07
C ALA A 115 1.85 1.34 13.76
N PRO A 116 3.13 1.14 13.38
CA PRO A 116 4.21 1.91 13.97
C PRO A 116 4.09 3.38 13.54
N LEU A 117 4.32 4.30 14.47
CA LEU A 117 4.40 5.73 14.14
C LEU A 117 5.68 6.01 13.36
N THR A 118 5.53 6.74 12.26
CA THR A 118 6.67 7.17 11.44
C THR A 118 7.06 8.62 11.64
N ASP A 119 6.20 9.43 12.24
CA ASP A 119 6.30 10.90 12.32
C ASP A 119 6.40 11.55 10.94
N VAL A 120 5.79 10.93 9.92
CA VAL A 120 5.72 11.46 8.56
C VAL A 120 4.25 11.65 8.22
N PHE A 121 3.76 12.88 8.38
CA PHE A 121 2.41 13.23 7.94
C PHE A 121 2.33 13.16 6.41
N SER A 122 1.26 12.57 5.90
CA SER A 122 1.09 12.35 4.47
C SER A 122 -0.36 12.36 4.05
N VAL A 123 -0.57 12.51 2.75
CA VAL A 123 -1.88 12.47 2.10
C VAL A 123 -1.81 11.44 0.99
N ALA A 124 -2.76 10.49 0.98
CA ALA A 124 -2.85 9.45 -0.03
C ALA A 124 -4.16 9.59 -0.83
N GLN A 125 -4.09 9.22 -2.10
CA GLN A 125 -5.22 8.88 -2.93
C GLN A 125 -5.03 7.45 -3.41
N PHE A 126 -6.05 6.63 -3.24
CA PHE A 126 -5.98 5.26 -3.75
C PHE A 126 -7.33 4.77 -4.28
N SER A 127 -7.25 3.78 -5.14
CA SER A 127 -8.38 3.08 -5.72
C SER A 127 -8.16 1.59 -5.55
N LEU A 128 -9.17 0.88 -5.02
CA LEU A 128 -9.18 -0.57 -4.88
C LEU A 128 -9.99 -1.19 -6.02
N TYR A 129 -9.41 -2.15 -6.71
CA TYR A 129 -10.08 -2.91 -7.74
C TYR A 129 -10.10 -4.39 -7.36
N VAL A 130 -11.28 -4.90 -7.03
CA VAL A 130 -11.52 -6.33 -6.79
C VAL A 130 -12.01 -6.92 -8.10
N MET A 131 -11.14 -7.64 -8.81
CA MET A 131 -11.43 -8.18 -10.14
C MET A 131 -12.16 -9.51 -10.03
N GLY A 132 -13.21 -9.70 -10.84
CA GLY A 132 -13.97 -10.94 -10.92
C GLY A 132 -15.46 -10.73 -11.11
N GLN A 133 -16.21 -11.83 -11.20
CA GLN A 133 -17.67 -11.81 -11.22
C GLN A 133 -18.24 -12.24 -9.85
N GLY A 134 -19.36 -11.65 -9.43
CA GLY A 134 -20.00 -11.94 -8.14
C GLY A 134 -19.89 -10.79 -7.14
N ASN A 135 -19.52 -11.09 -5.89
CA ASN A 135 -19.65 -10.23 -4.71
C ASN A 135 -18.63 -9.08 -4.61
N HIS A 136 -18.02 -8.66 -5.72
CA HIS A 136 -17.02 -7.57 -5.75
C HIS A 136 -17.56 -6.26 -5.16
N MET A 137 -18.85 -5.95 -5.37
CA MET A 137 -19.49 -4.77 -4.78
C MET A 137 -19.55 -4.85 -3.25
N ASP A 138 -19.87 -6.02 -2.68
CA ASP A 138 -19.90 -6.21 -1.23
C ASP A 138 -18.52 -6.00 -0.61
N GLU A 139 -17.47 -6.46 -1.29
CA GLU A 139 -16.07 -6.25 -0.90
C GLU A 139 -15.68 -4.76 -0.94
N ILE A 140 -16.09 -4.04 -2.00
CA ILE A 140 -15.86 -2.60 -2.12
C ILE A 140 -16.60 -1.83 -1.03
N TYR A 141 -17.89 -2.13 -0.78
CA TYR A 141 -18.66 -1.46 0.27
C TYR A 141 -18.11 -1.76 1.67
N GLY A 142 -17.75 -3.01 1.94
CA GLY A 142 -17.11 -3.39 3.20
C GLY A 142 -15.78 -2.66 3.42
N CYS A 143 -14.99 -2.49 2.36
CA CYS A 143 -13.76 -1.70 2.41
C CYS A 143 -14.06 -0.23 2.69
N ILE A 144 -15.05 0.37 2.02
CA ILE A 144 -15.46 1.76 2.25
C ILE A 144 -15.86 1.98 3.72
N ASP A 145 -16.63 1.06 4.30
CA ASP A 145 -17.05 1.17 5.70
C ASP A 145 -15.87 1.05 6.66
N PHE A 146 -14.92 0.16 6.38
CA PHE A 146 -13.63 0.12 7.10
C PHE A 146 -12.87 1.45 6.97
N LEU A 147 -12.72 1.98 5.76
CA LEU A 147 -11.97 3.21 5.52
C LEU A 147 -12.56 4.38 6.30
N LYS A 148 -13.88 4.58 6.25
CA LYS A 148 -14.57 5.67 6.97
C LYS A 148 -14.32 5.67 8.47
N ASN A 149 -14.05 4.50 9.06
CA ASN A 149 -13.79 4.32 10.48
C ASN A 149 -12.30 4.08 10.81
N SER A 150 -11.41 4.19 9.83
CA SER A 150 -9.97 3.90 10.00
C SER A 150 -9.19 4.96 10.77
N GLY A 151 -9.75 6.17 10.92
CA GLY A 151 -9.06 7.34 11.44
C GLY A 151 -8.19 8.07 10.41
N THR A 152 -8.03 7.54 9.20
CA THR A 152 -7.27 8.19 8.11
C THR A 152 -8.14 8.69 6.97
N PHE A 153 -9.45 8.41 6.97
CA PHE A 153 -10.34 8.81 5.89
C PHE A 153 -10.57 10.32 5.88
N GLU A 154 -10.30 10.97 4.74
CA GLU A 154 -10.62 12.38 4.55
C GLU A 154 -11.94 12.53 3.79
N LYS A 155 -12.01 11.97 2.58
CA LYS A 155 -13.20 12.07 1.71
C LYS A 155 -13.15 11.11 0.52
N SER A 156 -14.33 10.80 0.00
CA SER A 156 -14.48 10.24 -1.34
C SER A 156 -14.17 11.30 -2.40
N LYS A 157 -13.51 10.90 -3.49
CA LYS A 157 -13.31 11.71 -4.70
C LYS A 157 -13.83 10.93 -5.91
N HIS A 158 -13.94 11.60 -7.05
CA HIS A 158 -14.11 10.86 -8.30
C HIS A 158 -12.92 9.92 -8.49
N PHE A 159 -13.23 8.65 -8.77
CA PHE A 159 -12.30 7.56 -9.10
C PHE A 159 -11.46 7.02 -7.94
N CYS A 160 -11.28 7.76 -6.84
CA CYS A 160 -10.42 7.34 -5.72
C CYS A 160 -10.97 7.79 -4.35
N THR A 161 -10.38 7.25 -3.29
CA THR A 161 -10.60 7.71 -1.92
C THR A 161 -9.37 8.47 -1.44
N LYS A 162 -9.58 9.61 -0.78
CA LYS A 162 -8.52 10.43 -0.19
C LYS A 162 -8.37 10.12 1.29
N LEU A 163 -7.15 9.81 1.71
CA LEU A 163 -6.75 9.54 3.08
C LEU A 163 -5.68 10.56 3.53
N ASN A 164 -5.57 10.81 4.83
CA ASN A 164 -4.48 11.55 5.42
C ASN A 164 -4.12 11.00 6.82
N GLY A 165 -2.92 11.32 7.30
CA GLY A 165 -2.42 10.86 8.60
C GLY A 165 -0.94 10.53 8.57
N ASP A 166 -0.45 9.88 9.62
CA ASP A 166 0.92 9.33 9.66
C ASP A 166 1.08 8.22 8.61
N ALA A 167 2.25 8.17 7.95
CA ALA A 167 2.53 7.18 6.92
C ALA A 167 2.42 5.73 7.45
N GLY A 168 2.72 5.50 8.73
CA GLY A 168 2.49 4.21 9.38
C GLY A 168 1.04 3.75 9.30
N ALA A 169 0.12 4.59 9.76
CA ALA A 169 -1.31 4.30 9.72
C ALA A 169 -1.83 4.20 8.27
N LEU A 170 -1.38 5.08 7.36
CA LEU A 170 -1.80 5.06 5.96
C LEU A 170 -1.41 3.76 5.26
N PHE A 171 -0.16 3.33 5.36
CA PHE A 171 0.29 2.09 4.72
C PHE A 171 -0.33 0.86 5.37
N ALA A 172 -0.61 0.88 6.67
CA ALA A 172 -1.37 -0.19 7.32
C ALA A 172 -2.82 -0.25 6.78
N VAL A 173 -3.49 0.88 6.61
CA VAL A 173 -4.83 0.94 6.00
C VAL A 173 -4.84 0.36 4.60
N LEU A 174 -3.83 0.70 3.78
CA LEU A 174 -3.70 0.19 2.41
C LEU A 174 -3.43 -1.32 2.39
N GLU A 175 -2.59 -1.83 3.29
CA GLU A 175 -2.35 -3.27 3.44
C GLU A 175 -3.65 -4.01 3.80
N GLN A 176 -4.40 -3.49 4.79
CA GLN A 176 -5.64 -4.13 5.20
C GLN A 176 -6.71 -4.06 4.10
N ALA A 177 -6.79 -2.94 3.37
CA ALA A 177 -7.66 -2.80 2.20
C ALA A 177 -7.35 -3.88 1.15
N PHE A 178 -6.07 -4.06 0.83
CA PHE A 178 -5.59 -5.01 -0.17
C PHE A 178 -5.79 -6.48 0.22
N CYS A 179 -5.51 -6.80 1.49
CA CYS A 179 -5.49 -8.18 1.97
C CYS A 179 -6.87 -8.68 2.35
N ARG A 180 -7.69 -7.81 2.96
CA ARG A 180 -8.94 -8.24 3.60
C ARG A 180 -10.18 -7.98 2.78
N PHE A 181 -10.15 -7.18 1.72
CA PHE A 181 -11.33 -6.84 0.93
C PHE A 181 -11.16 -7.31 -0.51
N GLY A 182 -11.72 -8.48 -0.79
CA GLY A 182 -11.51 -9.27 -1.98
C GLY A 182 -11.31 -10.75 -1.63
N PRO A 183 -11.68 -11.69 -2.52
CA PRO A 183 -11.48 -13.11 -2.26
C PRO A 183 -10.01 -13.44 -1.95
N PRO A 184 -9.72 -14.43 -1.08
CA PRO A 184 -8.34 -14.85 -0.79
C PRO A 184 -7.57 -15.25 -2.05
N GLU A 185 -8.23 -15.97 -2.96
CA GLU A 185 -7.72 -16.38 -4.28
C GLU A 185 -8.08 -15.41 -5.42
N GLY A 186 -8.57 -14.21 -5.09
CA GLY A 186 -9.00 -13.21 -6.05
C GLY A 186 -7.87 -12.33 -6.57
N HIS A 187 -8.04 -11.84 -7.80
CA HIS A 187 -7.18 -10.78 -8.35
C HIS A 187 -7.61 -9.44 -7.77
N VAL A 188 -6.72 -8.81 -6.98
CA VAL A 188 -6.97 -7.51 -6.36
C VAL A 188 -5.84 -6.57 -6.71
N THR A 189 -6.17 -5.35 -7.12
CA THR A 189 -5.18 -4.31 -7.41
C THR A 189 -5.49 -3.02 -6.66
N ILE A 190 -4.44 -2.27 -6.35
CA ILE A 190 -4.51 -0.90 -5.86
C ILE A 190 -3.70 0.00 -6.79
N ASP A 191 -4.32 1.10 -7.21
CA ASP A 191 -3.59 2.27 -7.71
C ASP A 191 -3.43 3.25 -6.55
N LEU A 192 -2.20 3.69 -6.29
CA LEU A 192 -1.83 4.51 -5.14
C LEU A 192 -1.01 5.72 -5.58
N THR A 193 -1.34 6.87 -5.01
CA THR A 193 -0.44 8.02 -4.94
C THR A 193 -0.42 8.55 -3.52
N VAL A 194 0.75 8.63 -2.90
CA VAL A 194 0.97 9.23 -1.58
C VAL A 194 1.92 10.42 -1.69
N SER A 195 1.70 11.46 -0.90
CA SER A 195 2.42 12.72 -0.95
C SER A 195 2.76 13.22 0.45
N ALA A 196 4.00 13.68 0.65
CA ALA A 196 4.49 14.34 1.86
C ALA A 196 5.17 15.66 1.49
N ASN A 197 5.13 16.63 2.42
CA ASN A 197 5.77 17.94 2.27
C ASN A 197 5.29 18.76 1.04
N SER A 198 4.06 18.53 0.57
CA SER A 198 3.48 19.34 -0.51
C SER A 198 3.43 20.83 -0.12
N PRO A 199 3.90 21.76 -0.97
CA PRO A 199 3.90 23.19 -0.66
C PRO A 199 2.50 23.81 -0.59
N SER A 200 1.49 23.10 -1.10
CA SER A 200 0.08 23.51 -1.02
C SER A 200 -0.60 23.09 0.27
N ALA A 201 0.01 22.24 1.09
CA ALA A 201 -0.52 21.87 2.39
C ALA A 201 -0.30 23.06 3.34
N ARG A 202 -1.38 23.80 3.59
CA ARG A 202 -1.44 24.87 4.59
C ARG A 202 -2.47 24.49 5.64
#